data_AF-A0A661E2L3-F1
#
_entry.id   AF-A0A661E2L3-F1
#
_cell.length_a   1.000
_cell.length_b   1.000
_cell.length_c   1.000
_cell.angle_alpha   90.00
_cell.angle_beta   90.00
_cell.angle_gamma   90.00
#
_symmetry.space_group_name_H-M   'P 1'
#
loop_
_entity.id
_entity.type
_entity.pdbx_description
1 polymer ?
#
loop_
_entity_poly.entity_id
_entity_poly.type
_entity_poly.pdbx_seq_one_letter_code
_entity_poly.pdbx_strand_id
1 'polypeptide(L)'
;LVPSHYFAQAALGFSYLLEGRAKQALNTYSEQKKGMWYKMVIAMAHHSLGNVEDANRYLKMLINDHSATAAYQIAEVYAWRGENELAFQWLQRAYEQHDAGVGYIKTDVFLKNLATDERYIALLKKLKLPL
;
A
#
# COMPACT_ATOMS: atom_id res chain seq x y z
N LEU A 1 -20.57 -1.22 17.61
CA LEU A 1 -19.64 -1.49 16.49
C LEU A 1 -18.29 -1.78 17.09
N VAL A 2 -17.92 -3.06 17.23
CA VAL A 2 -16.57 -3.41 17.71
C VAL A 2 -15.62 -3.17 16.53
N PRO A 3 -14.60 -2.30 16.64
CA PRO A 3 -13.65 -2.08 15.56
C PRO A 3 -13.07 -3.43 15.15
N SER A 4 -13.13 -3.74 13.86
CA SER A 4 -12.60 -4.99 13.34
C SER A 4 -11.10 -5.06 13.65
N HIS A 5 -10.73 -6.01 14.50
CA HIS A 5 -9.37 -6.27 15.01
C HIS A 5 -8.27 -6.20 13.92
N TYR A 6 -8.65 -6.51 12.68
CA TYR A 6 -7.80 -6.52 11.48
C TYR A 6 -7.23 -5.14 11.10
N PHE A 7 -8.06 -4.08 11.16
CA PHE A 7 -7.61 -2.74 10.79
C PHE A 7 -6.68 -2.17 11.86
N ALA A 8 -6.95 -2.46 13.14
CA ALA A 8 -6.10 -2.03 14.25
C ALA A 8 -4.69 -2.67 14.17
N GLN A 9 -4.60 -3.96 13.85
CA GLN A 9 -3.32 -4.65 13.65
C GLN A 9 -2.54 -4.08 12.45
N ALA A 10 -3.25 -3.75 11.36
CA ALA A 10 -2.66 -3.11 10.19
C ALA A 10 -2.13 -1.72 10.49
N ALA A 11 -2.93 -0.88 11.16
CA ALA A 11 -2.53 0.46 11.58
C ALA A 11 -1.26 0.43 12.44
N LEU A 12 -1.16 -0.52 13.38
CA LEU A 12 0.06 -0.71 14.17
C LEU A 12 1.24 -1.15 13.31
N GLY A 13 1.03 -2.07 12.37
CA GLY A 13 2.05 -2.51 11.41
C GLY A 13 2.58 -1.35 10.56
N PHE A 14 1.68 -0.51 10.05
CA PHE A 14 2.02 0.70 9.31
C PHE A 14 2.77 1.73 10.16
N SER A 15 2.35 1.95 11.42
CA SER A 15 3.10 2.83 12.34
C SER A 15 4.54 2.34 12.51
N TYR A 16 4.73 1.04 12.74
CA TYR A 16 6.07 0.48 12.83
C TYR A 16 6.88 0.64 11.54
N LEU A 17 6.27 0.47 10.36
CA LEU A 17 6.94 0.69 9.08
C LEU A 17 7.41 2.13 8.93
N LEU A 18 6.53 3.10 9.22
CA LEU A 18 6.85 4.54 9.15
C LEU A 18 7.94 4.95 10.14
N GLU A 19 8.07 4.24 11.27
CA GLU A 19 9.14 4.42 12.24
C GLU A 19 10.44 3.67 11.88
N GLY A 20 10.52 3.00 10.73
CA GLY A 20 11.68 2.18 10.33
C GLY A 20 11.80 0.86 11.12
N ARG A 21 10.77 0.49 11.89
CA ARG A 21 10.73 -0.68 12.76
C ARG A 21 10.12 -1.90 12.07
N ALA A 22 10.63 -2.23 10.89
CA ALA A 22 10.07 -3.29 10.05
C ALA A 22 10.01 -4.68 10.74
N LYS A 23 10.97 -5.00 11.62
CA LYS A 23 10.92 -6.25 12.42
C LYS A 23 9.70 -6.29 13.34
N GLN A 24 9.30 -5.17 13.94
CA GLN A 24 8.12 -5.10 14.80
C GLN A 24 6.83 -5.17 13.98
N ALA A 25 6.83 -4.59 12.77
CA ALA A 25 5.71 -4.70 11.83
C ALA A 25 5.38 -6.15 11.46
N LEU A 26 6.39 -7.04 11.32
CA LEU A 26 6.16 -8.47 11.06
C LEU A 26 5.42 -9.19 12.20
N ASN A 27 5.50 -8.68 13.43
CA ASN A 27 4.97 -9.31 14.62
C ASN A 27 3.60 -8.79 15.06
N THR A 28 2.97 -7.85 14.32
CA THR A 28 1.68 -7.27 14.72
C THR A 28 0.48 -8.20 14.54
N TYR A 29 0.64 -9.28 13.77
CA TYR A 29 -0.42 -10.24 13.48
C TYR A 29 -0.22 -11.55 14.26
N SER A 30 -0.95 -11.69 15.38
CA SER A 30 -0.90 -12.88 16.25
C SER A 30 -1.74 -14.06 15.75
N GLU A 31 -2.96 -13.81 15.25
CA GLU A 31 -3.94 -14.88 15.01
C GLU A 31 -4.50 -14.92 13.58
N GLN A 32 -4.73 -13.78 12.94
CA GLN A 32 -5.34 -13.73 11.60
C GLN A 32 -4.39 -13.16 10.55
N LYS A 33 -3.56 -14.07 10.02
CA LYS A 33 -2.59 -13.83 8.94
C LYS A 33 -3.25 -13.89 7.55
N LYS A 34 -4.34 -13.14 7.35
CA LYS A 34 -5.13 -13.15 6.12
C LYS A 34 -5.66 -11.77 5.75
N GLY A 35 -6.06 -11.64 4.49
CA GLY A 35 -6.64 -10.41 3.96
C GLY A 35 -5.62 -9.46 3.34
N MET A 36 -6.15 -8.43 2.69
CA MET A 36 -5.40 -7.40 1.95
C MET A 36 -4.38 -6.68 2.83
N TRP A 37 -4.83 -6.10 3.95
CA TRP A 37 -3.99 -5.32 4.86
C TRP A 37 -2.80 -6.10 5.43
N TYR A 38 -3.03 -7.35 5.83
CA TYR A 38 -1.97 -8.25 6.29
C TYR A 38 -0.88 -8.40 5.22
N LYS A 39 -1.26 -8.75 3.99
CA LYS A 39 -0.29 -8.95 2.90
C LYS A 39 0.47 -7.68 2.56
N MET A 40 -0.21 -6.53 2.60
CA MET A 40 0.40 -5.23 2.37
C MET A 40 1.48 -4.92 3.43
N VAL A 41 1.14 -4.99 4.72
CA VAL A 41 2.10 -4.76 5.81
C VAL A 41 3.30 -5.70 5.72
N ILE A 42 3.05 -6.99 5.51
CA ILE A 42 4.11 -8.00 5.47
C ILE A 42 5.01 -7.83 4.23
N ALA A 43 4.45 -7.50 3.07
CA ALA A 43 5.24 -7.19 1.87
C ALA A 43 6.17 -5.98 2.09
N MET A 44 5.64 -4.89 2.65
CA MET A 44 6.42 -3.68 2.96
C MET A 44 7.49 -3.94 4.03
N ALA A 45 7.16 -4.72 5.06
CA ALA A 45 8.10 -5.08 6.13
C ALA A 45 9.26 -5.92 5.62
N HIS A 46 8.97 -6.97 4.83
CA HIS A 46 10.02 -7.79 4.24
C HIS A 46 10.91 -7.00 3.28
N HIS A 47 10.33 -6.10 2.47
CA HIS A 47 11.11 -5.22 1.60
C HIS A 47 12.07 -4.34 2.42
N SER A 48 11.56 -3.70 3.47
CA SER A 48 12.34 -2.84 4.36
C SER A 48 13.47 -3.56 5.11
N LEU A 49 13.38 -4.89 5.22
CA LEU A 49 14.41 -5.75 5.81
C LEU A 49 15.39 -6.33 4.79
N GLY A 50 15.19 -6.07 3.49
CA GLY A 50 15.99 -6.67 2.41
C GLY A 50 15.61 -8.12 2.07
N ASN A 51 14.49 -8.64 2.60
CA ASN A 51 14.00 -9.99 2.33
C ASN A 51 13.21 -10.01 1.02
N VAL A 52 13.91 -9.91 -0.11
CA VAL A 52 13.32 -9.73 -1.44
C VAL A 52 12.33 -10.84 -1.82
N GLU A 53 12.67 -12.10 -1.52
CA GLU A 53 11.81 -13.25 -1.85
C GLU A 53 10.45 -13.17 -1.15
N ASP A 54 10.45 -12.90 0.15
CA ASP A 54 9.22 -12.77 0.93
C ASP A 54 8.43 -11.53 0.52
N ALA A 55 9.09 -10.40 0.29
CA ALA A 55 8.44 -9.18 -0.17
C ALA A 55 7.68 -9.42 -1.47
N ASN A 56 8.30 -10.11 -2.42
CA ASN A 56 7.69 -10.48 -3.69
C ASN A 56 6.56 -11.50 -3.52
N ARG A 57 6.75 -12.49 -2.66
CA ARG A 57 5.73 -13.51 -2.37
C ARG A 57 4.44 -12.86 -1.86
N TYR A 58 4.53 -11.98 -0.86
CA TYR A 58 3.35 -11.34 -0.28
C TYR A 58 2.71 -10.31 -1.20
N LEU A 59 3.49 -9.56 -1.99
CA LEU A 59 2.94 -8.68 -3.02
C LEU A 59 2.19 -9.49 -4.09
N LYS A 60 2.74 -10.62 -4.55
CA LYS A 60 2.06 -11.51 -5.50
C LYS A 60 0.75 -12.04 -4.94
N MET A 61 0.72 -12.44 -3.66
CA MET A 61 -0.52 -12.84 -2.99
C MET A 61 -1.53 -11.70 -2.85
N LEU A 62 -1.07 -10.46 -2.68
CA LEU A 62 -1.94 -9.28 -2.66
C LEU A 62 -2.58 -9.06 -4.04
N ILE A 63 -1.77 -9.09 -5.09
CA ILE A 63 -2.21 -8.92 -6.49
C ILE A 63 -3.19 -10.02 -6.89
N ASN A 64 -2.85 -11.28 -6.65
CA ASN A 64 -3.69 -12.41 -7.04
C ASN A 64 -5.07 -12.36 -6.37
N ASP A 65 -5.12 -12.00 -5.10
CA ASP A 65 -6.35 -12.10 -4.31
C ASP A 65 -7.19 -10.81 -4.35
N HIS A 66 -6.58 -9.65 -4.63
CA HIS A 66 -7.23 -8.33 -4.46
C HIS A 66 -7.03 -7.35 -5.63
N SER A 67 -6.45 -7.74 -6.77
CA SER A 67 -6.20 -6.81 -7.89
C SER A 67 -7.46 -6.13 -8.47
N ALA A 68 -8.64 -6.71 -8.29
CA ALA A 68 -9.90 -6.13 -8.74
C ALA A 68 -10.48 -5.07 -7.77
N THR A 69 -10.03 -5.05 -6.51
CA THR A 69 -10.64 -4.24 -5.44
C THR A 69 -9.64 -3.39 -4.67
N ALA A 70 -8.34 -3.61 -4.85
CA ALA A 70 -7.27 -2.99 -4.08
C ALA A 70 -6.08 -2.58 -4.96
N ALA A 71 -6.35 -2.05 -6.16
CA ALA A 71 -5.28 -1.58 -7.03
C ALA A 71 -4.55 -0.41 -6.39
N TYR A 72 -5.25 0.42 -5.62
CA TYR A 72 -4.65 1.51 -4.88
C TYR A 72 -3.64 0.99 -3.83
N GLN A 73 -4.00 -0.02 -3.06
CA GLN A 73 -3.10 -0.61 -2.06
C GLN A 73 -1.90 -1.32 -2.69
N ILE A 74 -2.09 -1.92 -3.86
CA ILE A 74 -0.97 -2.50 -4.62
C ILE A 74 -0.02 -1.38 -5.07
N ALA A 75 -0.54 -0.24 -5.51
CA ALA A 75 0.27 0.93 -5.84
C ALA A 75 1.06 1.46 -4.63
N GLU A 76 0.45 1.54 -3.45
CA GLU A 76 1.14 1.92 -2.21
C GLU A 76 2.34 1.01 -1.92
N VAL A 77 2.20 -0.32 -2.12
CA VAL A 77 3.33 -1.25 -1.93
C VAL A 77 4.44 -1.01 -2.95
N TYR A 78 4.12 -0.77 -4.23
CA TYR A 78 5.12 -0.45 -5.23
C TYR A 78 5.81 0.89 -4.95
N ALA A 79 5.05 1.90 -4.51
CA ALA A 79 5.58 3.21 -4.14
C ALA A 79 6.54 3.08 -2.95
N TRP A 80 6.16 2.32 -1.91
CA TRP A 80 7.02 2.02 -0.75
C TRP A 80 8.36 1.37 -1.15
N ARG A 81 8.33 0.54 -2.20
CA ARG A 81 9.52 -0.15 -2.73
C ARG A 81 10.40 0.72 -3.63
N GLY A 82 9.99 1.95 -3.93
CA GLY A 82 10.63 2.83 -4.91
C GLY A 82 10.41 2.39 -6.37
N GLU A 83 9.47 1.48 -6.61
CA GLU A 83 9.15 0.95 -7.94
C GLU A 83 8.10 1.84 -8.63
N ASN A 84 8.46 3.11 -8.83
CA ASN A 84 7.54 4.19 -9.21
C ASN A 84 6.79 3.91 -10.51
N GLU A 85 7.44 3.33 -11.51
CA GLU A 85 6.79 2.97 -12.79
C GLU A 85 5.62 2.02 -12.59
N LEU A 86 5.81 0.98 -11.77
CA LEU A 86 4.75 0.03 -11.43
C LEU A 86 3.69 0.66 -10.53
N ALA A 87 4.10 1.52 -9.58
CA ALA A 87 3.17 2.27 -8.75
C ALA A 87 2.19 3.09 -9.61
N PHE A 88 2.68 3.82 -10.62
CA PHE A 88 1.82 4.60 -11.51
C PHE A 88 0.91 3.75 -12.39
N GLN A 89 1.37 2.59 -12.87
CA GLN A 89 0.50 1.65 -13.59
C GLN A 89 -0.69 1.21 -12.72
N TRP A 90 -0.43 0.90 -11.44
CA TRP A 90 -1.47 0.52 -10.50
C TRP A 90 -2.34 1.69 -10.05
N LEU A 91 -1.81 2.91 -9.92
CA LEU A 91 -2.61 4.12 -9.65
C LEU A 91 -3.57 4.43 -10.81
N GLN A 92 -3.12 4.30 -12.06
CA GLN A 92 -3.97 4.49 -13.23
C GLN A 92 -5.07 3.43 -13.29
N ARG A 93 -4.74 2.16 -12.98
CA ARG A 93 -5.75 1.10 -12.84
C ARG A 93 -6.74 1.39 -11.71
N ALA A 94 -6.27 1.86 -10.55
CA ALA A 94 -7.11 2.23 -9.41
C ALA A 94 -8.12 3.32 -9.79
N TYR A 95 -7.66 4.31 -10.56
CA TYR A 95 -8.53 5.35 -11.13
C TYR A 95 -9.60 4.77 -12.06
N GLU A 96 -9.20 3.90 -13.00
CA GLU A 96 -10.11 3.29 -13.98
C GLU A 96 -11.16 2.37 -13.35
N GLN A 97 -10.80 1.64 -12.30
CA GLN A 97 -11.73 0.73 -11.61
C GLN A 97 -12.56 1.41 -10.51
N HIS A 98 -12.45 2.74 -10.37
CA HIS A 98 -13.11 3.51 -9.30
C HIS A 98 -12.79 2.96 -7.90
N ASP A 99 -11.52 2.60 -7.69
CA ASP A 99 -11.03 2.13 -6.39
C ASP A 99 -11.22 3.22 -5.34
N ALA A 100 -11.84 2.87 -4.20
CA ALA A 100 -12.14 3.82 -3.13
C ALA A 100 -10.87 4.44 -2.52
N GLY A 101 -9.72 3.76 -2.60
CA GLY A 101 -8.43 4.25 -2.14
C GLY A 101 -8.00 5.56 -2.82
N VAL A 102 -8.40 5.77 -4.08
CA VAL A 102 -8.03 6.94 -4.88
C VAL A 102 -8.46 8.26 -4.21
N GLY A 103 -9.52 8.24 -3.38
CA GLY A 103 -9.95 9.41 -2.61
C GLY A 103 -8.92 9.91 -1.60
N TYR A 104 -7.96 9.07 -1.19
CA TYR A 104 -6.94 9.41 -0.18
C TYR A 104 -5.62 9.90 -0.76
N ILE A 105 -5.49 9.92 -2.09
CA ILE A 105 -4.22 10.14 -2.79
C ILE A 105 -3.41 11.33 -2.26
N LYS A 106 -4.03 12.49 -2.02
CA LYS A 106 -3.31 13.70 -1.57
C LYS A 106 -2.70 13.59 -0.18
N THR A 107 -3.30 12.78 0.71
CA THR A 107 -2.94 12.71 2.13
C THR A 107 -2.17 11.44 2.48
N ASP A 108 -2.04 10.54 1.52
CA ASP A 108 -1.44 9.24 1.72
C ASP A 108 0.09 9.34 1.89
N VAL A 109 0.56 8.90 3.04
CA VAL A 109 1.97 8.93 3.39
C VAL A 109 2.80 7.94 2.57
N PHE A 110 2.20 6.87 2.05
CA PHE A 110 2.89 5.85 1.27
C PHE A 110 3.17 6.27 -0.17
N LEU A 111 2.50 7.33 -0.66
CA LEU A 111 2.71 7.90 -1.99
C LEU A 111 3.59 9.16 -1.95
N LYS A 112 4.15 9.54 -0.80
CA LYS A 112 4.95 10.78 -0.65
C LYS A 112 6.12 10.86 -1.62
N ASN A 113 6.76 9.73 -1.94
CA ASN A 113 7.86 9.67 -2.90
C ASN A 113 7.43 9.94 -4.34
N LEU A 114 6.12 9.90 -4.65
CA LEU A 114 5.57 10.19 -5.97
C LEU A 114 5.09 11.64 -6.10
N ALA A 115 4.99 12.39 -4.99
CA ALA A 115 4.29 13.67 -4.96
C ALA A 115 4.86 14.75 -5.90
N THR A 116 6.16 14.67 -6.23
CA THR A 116 6.84 15.60 -7.15
C THR A 116 6.85 15.15 -8.61
N ASP A 117 6.36 13.94 -8.91
CA ASP A 117 6.32 13.40 -10.28
C ASP A 117 5.15 14.03 -11.08
N GLU A 118 5.41 14.41 -12.33
CA GLU A 118 4.40 15.05 -13.19
C GLU A 118 3.17 14.16 -13.41
N ARG A 119 3.33 12.83 -13.39
CA ARG A 119 2.23 11.86 -13.53
C ARG A 119 1.31 11.88 -12.30
N TYR A 120 1.86 12.11 -11.12
CA TYR A 120 1.08 12.28 -9.90
C TYR A 120 0.25 13.57 -9.97
N ILE A 121 0.87 14.67 -10.37
CA ILE A 121 0.17 15.96 -10.59
C ILE A 121 -0.93 15.80 -11.65
N ALA A 122 -0.66 15.09 -12.75
CA ALA A 122 -1.64 14.82 -13.78
C ALA A 122 -2.82 13.99 -13.26
N LEU A 123 -2.57 12.99 -12.41
CA LEU A 123 -3.62 12.19 -11.78
C LEU A 123 -4.49 13.04 -10.83
N LEU A 124 -3.89 13.93 -10.02
CA LEU A 124 -4.65 14.86 -9.18
C LEU A 124 -5.57 15.77 -10.01
N LYS A 125 -5.09 16.27 -11.16
CA LYS A 125 -5.90 17.08 -12.09
C LYS A 125 -7.09 16.28 -12.64
N LYS A 126 -6.88 15.01 -13.05
CA LYS A 126 -7.97 14.13 -13.51
C LYS A 126 -9.05 13.95 -12.44
N LEU A 127 -8.63 13.86 -11.18
CA LEU A 127 -9.49 13.72 -10.00
C LEU A 127 -10.16 15.03 -9.57
N LYS A 128 -9.86 16.16 -10.24
CA LYS A 128 -10.34 17.51 -9.88
C LYS A 128 -10.01 17.90 -8.44
N LEU A 129 -8.89 17.40 -7.92
CA LEU A 129 -8.38 17.76 -6.61
C LEU A 129 -7.52 19.03 -6.72
N PRO A 130 -7.49 19.89 -5.68
CA PRO A 130 -6.60 21.05 -5.68
C PRO A 130 -5.15 20.58 -5.85
N LEU A 131 -4.28 21.42 -6.40
CA LEU A 131 -2.84 21.15 -6.43
C LEU A 131 -2.22 21.66 -5.13
#